data_AF-A0A3A8KFW2-F1
#
_entry.id   AF-A0A3A8KFW2-F1
#
_cell.length_a   1.000
_cell.length_b   1.000
_cell.length_c   1.000
_cell.angle_alpha   90.00
_cell.angle_beta   90.00
_cell.angle_gamma   90.00
#
_symmetry.space_group_name_H-M   'P 1'
#
loop_
_entity.id
_entity.type
_entity.pdbx_description
1 polymer ?
#
loop_
_entity_poly.entity_id
_entity_poly.type
_entity_poly.pdbx_seq_one_letter_code
_entity_poly.pdbx_strand_id
1 'polypeptide(L)'
;MSVNIRRFHQVFLYQSRAPVPELLADLEVLAGLDARAEAQRRALAWSGWLTVIPGGAMALLAYGVWAGAVNADERFSEAGAQLLKTVGVVGGTLLAVGLCLFFWRVVLKVRDLDNRRYGLAQVLLQRLQVDLAPDATVRLKLDLRPPDVREKRVKQDMVGWWNTDFFVDPWFTLEGRLADGTFLRIHMVERLQKRERSKTSASGKTRTKTKRKGFARLEVSVRVKPERYPGLEKLKARATAATRLPRRVELERTRVAVDRLSLRARLSDEWVARPEKALDDPEAPAFWRQALEKDDASRTATMMLLSLYQVLGYARRRARQQAARGRRESV
;
A
#
# COMPACT_ATOMS: atom_id res chain seq x y z
N MET A 1 7.28 22.54 -6.07
CA MET A 1 6.67 23.15 -4.85
C MET A 1 6.94 22.22 -3.68
N SER A 2 7.64 22.65 -2.63
CA SER A 2 8.00 21.76 -1.51
C SER A 2 6.77 21.27 -0.73
N VAL A 3 6.71 19.96 -0.41
CA VAL A 3 5.66 19.36 0.45
C VAL A 3 5.51 20.12 1.77
N ASN A 4 4.30 20.62 2.07
CA ASN A 4 4.01 21.17 3.39
C ASN A 4 3.82 20.02 4.40
N ILE A 5 4.90 19.69 5.11
CA ILE A 5 4.98 18.55 6.04
C ILE A 5 3.93 18.61 7.15
N ARG A 6 3.64 19.80 7.69
CA ARG A 6 2.67 19.97 8.79
C ARG A 6 1.25 19.62 8.33
N ARG A 7 0.85 20.14 7.17
CA ARG A 7 -0.46 19.83 6.57
C ARG A 7 -0.55 18.35 6.17
N PHE A 8 0.55 17.80 5.65
CA PHE A 8 0.61 16.40 5.26
C PHE A 8 0.37 15.45 6.45
N HIS A 9 0.99 15.69 7.61
CA HIS A 9 0.79 14.82 8.79
C HIS A 9 -0.63 14.80 9.35
N GLN A 10 -1.46 15.81 9.05
CA GLN A 10 -2.85 15.84 9.51
C GLN A 10 -3.78 15.09 8.56
N VAL A 11 -3.54 15.18 7.25
CA VAL A 11 -4.47 14.69 6.23
C VAL A 11 -3.99 13.39 5.56
N PHE A 12 -2.68 13.11 5.58
CA PHE A 12 -2.02 12.02 4.87
C PHE A 12 -2.41 11.95 3.38
N LEU A 13 -2.67 13.10 2.79
CA LEU A 13 -3.03 13.25 1.39
C LEU A 13 -1.97 14.10 0.71
N TYR A 14 -1.38 13.53 -0.34
CA TYR A 14 -0.45 14.23 -1.21
C TYR A 14 -1.14 14.49 -2.55
N GLN A 15 -1.18 15.75 -2.97
CA GLN A 15 -1.69 16.14 -4.27
C GLN A 15 -0.81 17.24 -4.83
N SER A 16 -0.25 17.01 -6.02
CA SER A 16 0.62 17.96 -6.70
C SER A 16 0.43 17.89 -8.21
N ARG A 17 0.76 18.99 -8.88
CA ARG A 17 0.86 19.08 -10.34
C ARG A 17 2.17 19.76 -10.67
N ALA A 18 3.17 18.97 -11.05
CA ALA A 18 4.54 19.43 -11.24
C ALA A 18 5.27 18.55 -12.28
N PRO A 19 6.46 18.99 -12.75
CA PRO A 19 7.35 18.13 -13.53
C PRO A 19 7.76 16.87 -12.76
N VAL A 20 8.14 15.81 -13.48
CA VAL A 20 8.52 14.52 -12.87
C VAL A 20 9.64 14.63 -11.82
N PRO A 21 10.74 15.37 -12.05
CA PRO A 21 11.80 15.49 -11.05
C PRO A 21 11.32 16.08 -9.72
N GLU A 22 10.45 17.10 -9.75
CA GLU A 22 9.87 17.67 -8.55
C GLU A 22 8.98 16.68 -7.80
N LEU A 23 8.14 15.93 -8.52
CA LEU A 23 7.30 14.89 -7.90
C LEU A 23 8.15 13.77 -7.27
N LEU A 24 9.25 13.37 -7.92
CA LEU A 24 10.15 12.35 -7.37
C LEU A 24 10.85 12.85 -6.10
N ALA A 25 11.29 14.11 -6.08
CA ALA A 25 11.87 14.73 -4.89
C ALA A 25 10.86 14.80 -3.73
N ASP A 26 9.61 15.18 -4.01
CA ASP A 26 8.53 15.18 -3.01
C ASP A 26 8.29 13.76 -2.44
N LEU A 27 8.28 12.73 -3.30
CA LEU A 27 8.08 11.34 -2.89
C LEU A 27 9.28 10.80 -2.09
N GLU A 28 10.50 11.25 -2.37
CA GLU A 28 11.68 10.94 -1.58
C GLU A 28 11.60 11.53 -0.17
N VAL A 29 11.08 12.76 -0.03
CA VAL A 29 10.79 13.35 1.28
C VAL A 29 9.77 12.49 2.04
N LEU A 30 8.71 12.01 1.39
CA LEU A 30 7.74 11.10 2.01
C LEU A 30 8.38 9.78 2.46
N ALA A 31 9.23 9.18 1.62
CA ALA A 31 9.96 7.97 1.95
C ALA A 31 10.91 8.18 3.14
N GLY A 32 11.59 9.33 3.21
CA GLY A 32 12.46 9.69 4.33
C GLY A 32 11.69 9.91 5.64
N LEU A 33 10.48 10.50 5.58
CA LEU A 33 9.61 10.63 6.76
C LEU A 33 9.16 9.28 7.29
N ASP A 34 8.79 8.37 6.39
CA ASP A 34 8.38 7.02 6.74
C ASP A 34 9.54 6.20 7.34
N ALA A 35 10.69 6.19 6.69
CA ALA A 35 11.89 5.50 7.19
C ALA A 35 12.30 5.97 8.60
N ARG A 36 12.16 7.27 8.90
CA ARG A 36 12.39 7.82 10.24
C ARG A 36 11.35 7.32 11.24
N ALA A 37 10.07 7.27 10.87
CA ALA A 37 9.00 6.77 11.72
C ALA A 37 9.18 5.27 12.02
N GLU A 38 9.53 4.46 11.02
CA GLU A 38 9.87 3.05 11.19
C GLU A 38 11.08 2.86 12.11
N ALA A 39 12.17 3.61 11.89
CA ALA A 39 13.38 3.54 12.70
C ALA A 39 13.09 3.89 14.18
N GLN A 40 12.34 4.97 14.43
CA GLN A 40 11.90 5.35 15.78
C GLN A 40 11.06 4.25 16.43
N ARG A 41 10.13 3.63 15.69
CA ARG A 41 9.32 2.52 16.23
C ARG A 41 10.16 1.29 16.55
N ARG A 42 11.14 0.94 15.70
CA ARG A 42 12.07 -0.17 15.95
C ARG A 42 12.92 0.10 17.19
N ALA A 43 13.49 1.30 17.31
CA ALA A 43 14.25 1.72 18.48
C ALA A 43 13.41 1.63 19.76
N LEU A 44 12.19 2.18 19.77
CA LEU A 44 11.28 2.11 20.92
C LEU A 44 10.89 0.68 21.30
N ALA A 45 10.70 -0.22 20.33
CA ALA A 45 10.45 -1.62 20.66
C ALA A 45 11.66 -2.26 21.33
N TRP A 46 12.86 -2.01 20.81
CA TRP A 46 14.08 -2.57 21.37
C TRP A 46 14.33 -2.04 22.79
N SER A 47 14.23 -0.72 22.98
CA SER A 47 14.30 -0.07 24.30
C SER A 47 13.19 -0.52 25.25
N GLY A 48 11.96 -0.71 24.76
CA GLY A 48 10.84 -1.21 25.54
C GLY A 48 11.08 -2.64 26.06
N TRP A 49 11.60 -3.53 25.21
CA TRP A 49 11.94 -4.89 25.64
C TRP A 49 13.10 -4.92 26.63
N LEU A 50 14.14 -4.11 26.40
CA LEU A 50 15.28 -4.01 27.32
C LEU A 50 14.94 -3.42 28.68
N THR A 51 13.79 -2.75 28.83
CA THR A 51 13.35 -2.18 30.12
C THR A 51 12.30 -3.06 30.79
N VAL A 52 11.31 -3.57 30.05
CA VAL A 52 10.24 -4.42 30.58
C VAL A 52 10.76 -5.76 31.12
N ILE A 53 11.68 -6.43 30.41
CA ILE A 53 12.17 -7.75 30.82
C ILE A 53 12.92 -7.69 32.16
N PRO A 54 14.00 -6.87 32.31
CA PRO A 54 14.71 -6.81 33.58
C PRO A 54 13.87 -6.17 34.69
N GLY A 55 13.07 -5.14 34.38
CA GLY A 55 12.17 -4.51 35.34
C GLY A 55 11.13 -5.49 35.89
N GLY A 56 10.51 -6.27 35.01
CA GLY A 56 9.58 -7.33 35.37
C GLY A 56 10.22 -8.45 36.19
N ALA A 57 11.43 -8.89 35.81
CA ALA A 57 12.17 -9.90 36.57
C ALA A 57 12.51 -9.40 37.99
N MET A 58 13.03 -8.18 38.13
CA MET A 58 13.33 -7.58 39.44
C MET A 58 12.07 -7.41 40.30
N ALA A 59 10.97 -6.95 39.71
CA ALA A 59 9.70 -6.80 40.43
C ALA A 59 9.14 -8.14 40.90
N LEU A 60 9.20 -9.18 40.06
CA LEU A 60 8.77 -10.53 40.42
C LEU A 60 9.66 -11.16 41.49
N LEU A 61 10.98 -10.98 41.42
CA LEU A 61 11.91 -11.45 42.44
C LEU A 61 11.67 -10.75 43.78
N ALA A 62 11.53 -9.42 43.78
CA ALA A 62 11.21 -8.66 44.99
C ALA A 62 9.87 -9.10 45.59
N TYR A 63 8.84 -9.29 44.75
CA TYR A 63 7.55 -9.79 45.21
C TYR A 63 7.65 -11.21 45.79
N GLY A 64 8.37 -12.12 45.14
CA GLY A 64 8.54 -13.50 45.59
C GLY A 64 9.26 -13.59 46.93
N VAL A 65 10.34 -12.82 47.12
CA VAL A 65 11.08 -12.74 48.39
C VAL A 65 10.19 -12.15 49.49
N TRP A 66 9.48 -11.06 49.19
CA TRP A 66 8.55 -10.44 50.14
C TRP A 66 7.45 -11.40 50.58
N ALA A 67 6.76 -12.03 49.62
CA ALA A 67 5.65 -12.96 49.89
C ALA A 67 6.14 -14.20 50.65
N GLY A 68 7.33 -14.71 50.33
CA GLY A 68 7.95 -15.84 51.03
C GLY A 68 8.20 -15.54 52.50
N ALA A 69 8.82 -14.40 52.81
CA ALA A 69 9.12 -14.03 54.19
C ALA A 69 7.85 -13.73 55.02
N VAL A 70 6.83 -13.11 54.41
CA VAL A 70 5.53 -12.90 55.07
C VAL A 70 4.88 -14.23 55.44
N ASN A 71 4.99 -15.26 54.58
CA ASN A 71 4.44 -16.58 54.88
C ASN A 71 5.26 -17.37 55.91
N ALA A 72 6.56 -17.11 56.01
CA ALA A 72 7.47 -17.78 56.94
C ALA A 72 7.56 -17.10 58.32
N ASP A 73 6.89 -15.95 58.50
CA ASP A 73 6.99 -15.10 59.70
C ASP A 73 8.43 -14.66 60.03
N GLU A 74 9.30 -14.64 59.01
CA GLU A 74 10.71 -14.27 59.15
C GLU A 74 10.86 -12.76 59.15
N ARG A 75 11.53 -12.22 60.19
CA ARG A 75 11.93 -10.80 60.20
C ARG A 75 13.16 -10.61 59.33
N PHE A 76 13.01 -9.81 58.27
CA PHE A 76 14.15 -9.35 57.48
C PHE A 76 15.13 -8.55 58.35
N SER A 77 16.43 -8.71 58.07
CA SER A 77 17.42 -7.72 58.51
C SER A 77 17.12 -6.36 57.88
N GLU A 78 17.51 -5.26 58.54
CA GLU A 78 17.31 -3.91 57.99
C GLU A 78 17.93 -3.76 56.59
N ALA A 79 19.12 -4.35 56.39
CA ALA A 79 19.80 -4.40 55.09
C ALA A 79 18.97 -5.18 54.04
N GLY A 80 18.35 -6.30 54.44
CA GLY A 80 17.47 -7.08 53.56
C GLY A 80 16.21 -6.30 53.16
N ALA A 81 15.58 -5.60 54.09
CA ALA A 81 14.43 -4.75 53.82
C ALA A 81 14.77 -3.57 52.88
N GLN A 82 15.94 -2.93 53.07
CA GLN A 82 16.40 -1.85 52.19
C GLN A 82 16.73 -2.34 50.77
N LEU A 83 17.38 -3.49 50.63
CA LEU A 83 17.65 -4.10 49.33
C LEU A 83 16.35 -4.46 48.61
N LEU A 84 15.41 -5.10 49.30
CA LEU A 84 14.09 -5.47 48.76
C LEU A 84 13.33 -4.25 48.24
N LYS A 85 13.31 -3.17 49.04
CA LYS A 85 12.69 -1.90 48.65
C LYS A 85 13.36 -1.30 47.41
N THR A 86 14.69 -1.28 47.38
CA THR A 86 15.46 -0.69 46.26
C THR A 86 15.24 -1.48 44.98
N VAL A 87 15.36 -2.82 45.03
CA VAL A 87 15.11 -3.71 43.89
C VAL A 87 13.67 -3.60 43.42
N GLY A 88 12.69 -3.53 44.33
CA GLY A 88 11.29 -3.35 44.00
C GLY A 88 11.01 -2.01 43.31
N VAL A 89 11.57 -0.91 43.81
CA VAL A 89 11.41 0.42 43.21
C VAL A 89 12.09 0.52 41.85
N VAL A 90 13.33 0.05 41.72
CA VAL A 90 14.05 0.05 40.44
C VAL A 90 13.35 -0.86 39.43
N GLY A 91 12.95 -2.06 39.84
CA GLY A 91 12.21 -2.99 38.99
C GLY A 91 10.87 -2.40 38.51
N GLY A 92 10.09 -1.84 39.44
CA GLY A 92 8.81 -1.21 39.15
C GLY A 92 8.92 0.02 38.23
N THR A 93 9.93 0.87 38.45
CA THR A 93 10.18 2.04 37.58
C THR A 93 10.60 1.64 36.17
N LEU A 94 11.53 0.68 36.02
CA LEU A 94 11.92 0.15 34.71
C LEU A 94 10.73 -0.46 33.95
N LEU A 95 9.89 -1.22 34.65
CA LEU A 95 8.67 -1.79 34.08
C LEU A 95 7.71 -0.69 33.60
N ALA A 96 7.47 0.34 34.41
CA ALA A 96 6.60 1.46 34.07
C ALA A 96 7.12 2.25 32.85
N VAL A 97 8.43 2.55 32.80
CA VAL A 97 9.07 3.21 31.65
C VAL A 97 8.91 2.35 30.39
N GLY A 98 9.18 1.06 30.48
CA GLY A 98 9.04 0.14 29.36
C GLY A 98 7.61 0.08 28.81
N LEU A 99 6.60 0.04 29.68
CA LEU A 99 5.19 0.13 29.28
C LEU A 99 4.87 1.47 28.60
N CYS A 100 5.41 2.58 29.11
CA CYS A 100 5.25 3.90 28.47
C CYS A 100 5.87 3.94 27.07
N LEU A 101 7.05 3.34 26.86
CA LEU A 101 7.68 3.23 25.55
C LEU A 101 6.84 2.40 24.57
N PHE A 102 6.23 1.30 25.03
CA PHE A 102 5.28 0.53 24.21
C PHE A 102 4.03 1.33 23.86
N PHE A 103 3.49 2.09 24.80
CA PHE A 103 2.36 2.98 24.53
C PHE A 103 2.72 4.05 23.49
N TRP A 104 3.89 4.68 23.64
CA TRP A 104 4.41 5.64 22.67
C TRP A 104 4.57 5.02 21.28
N ARG A 105 5.08 3.78 21.20
CA ARG A 105 5.19 3.03 19.93
C ARG A 105 3.83 2.82 19.26
N VAL A 106 2.76 2.59 20.03
CA VAL A 106 1.39 2.47 19.49
C VAL A 106 0.92 3.80 18.93
N VAL A 107 1.16 4.91 19.63
CA VAL A 107 0.81 6.26 19.16
C VAL A 107 1.54 6.59 17.85
N LEU A 108 2.82 6.22 17.73
CA LEU A 108 3.60 6.45 16.51
C LEU A 108 3.16 5.59 15.32
N LYS A 109 2.46 4.48 15.53
CA LYS A 109 1.94 3.64 14.44
C LYS A 109 1.00 4.42 13.51
N VAL A 110 0.34 5.46 14.00
CA VAL A 110 -0.53 6.33 13.18
C VAL A 110 0.26 7.11 12.12
N ARG A 111 1.57 7.27 12.31
CA ARG A 111 2.47 7.99 11.38
C ARG A 111 3.12 7.07 10.34
N ASP A 112 2.88 5.77 10.43
CA ASP A 112 3.37 4.74 9.51
C ASP A 112 2.66 4.88 8.16
N LEU A 113 3.41 5.12 7.09
CA LEU A 113 2.85 5.19 5.74
C LEU A 113 2.86 3.80 5.11
N ASP A 114 2.01 3.57 4.11
CA ASP A 114 2.09 2.32 3.33
C ASP A 114 3.15 2.47 2.24
N ASN A 115 4.29 1.80 2.43
CA ASN A 115 5.48 1.86 1.56
C ASN A 115 5.16 1.55 0.10
N ARG A 116 4.15 0.70 -0.12
CA ARG A 116 3.73 0.29 -1.46
C ARG A 116 3.09 1.45 -2.23
N ARG A 117 2.43 2.38 -1.54
CA ARG A 117 1.65 3.45 -2.17
C ARG A 117 2.54 4.52 -2.81
N TYR A 118 3.46 5.10 -2.05
CA TYR A 118 4.40 6.07 -2.60
C TYR A 118 5.47 5.39 -3.47
N GLY A 119 5.86 4.15 -3.14
CA GLY A 119 6.77 3.36 -3.97
C GLY A 119 6.23 3.09 -5.36
N LEU A 120 4.93 2.80 -5.51
CA LEU A 120 4.31 2.63 -6.84
C LEU A 120 4.38 3.94 -7.63
N ALA A 121 4.10 5.07 -7.00
CA ALA A 121 4.18 6.38 -7.63
C ALA A 121 5.59 6.68 -8.15
N GLN A 122 6.62 6.42 -7.34
CA GLN A 122 8.03 6.61 -7.72
C GLN A 122 8.39 5.77 -8.94
N VAL A 123 8.11 4.45 -8.91
CA VAL A 123 8.48 3.55 -10.00
C VAL A 123 7.74 3.89 -11.29
N LEU A 124 6.45 4.26 -11.21
CA LEU A 124 5.69 4.67 -12.39
C LEU A 124 6.21 5.98 -12.97
N LEU A 125 6.49 6.98 -12.15
CA LEU A 125 7.06 8.26 -12.60
C LEU A 125 8.43 8.07 -13.27
N GLN A 126 9.32 7.28 -12.68
CA GLN A 126 10.63 6.95 -13.26
C GLN A 126 10.50 6.30 -14.65
N ARG A 127 9.55 5.36 -14.81
CA ARG A 127 9.31 4.71 -16.11
C ARG A 127 8.70 5.65 -17.14
N LEU A 128 7.73 6.46 -16.71
CA LEU A 128 7.00 7.37 -17.60
C LEU A 128 7.83 8.59 -18.00
N GLN A 129 8.87 8.95 -17.25
CA GLN A 129 9.74 10.09 -17.54
C GLN A 129 10.30 10.05 -18.97
N VAL A 130 10.59 8.87 -19.50
CA VAL A 130 11.13 8.67 -20.86
C VAL A 130 10.11 9.03 -21.94
N ASP A 131 8.82 8.85 -21.66
CA ASP A 131 7.72 9.11 -22.61
C ASP A 131 7.06 10.49 -22.43
N LEU A 132 7.50 11.26 -21.42
CA LEU A 132 7.02 12.59 -21.12
C LEU A 132 7.93 13.65 -21.75
N ALA A 133 7.38 14.80 -22.14
CA ALA A 133 8.23 15.93 -22.50
C ALA A 133 9.02 16.41 -21.27
N PRO A 134 10.24 16.97 -21.41
CA PRO A 134 11.09 17.35 -20.28
C PRO A 134 10.38 18.23 -19.23
N ASP A 135 9.54 19.15 -19.69
CA ASP A 135 8.78 20.08 -18.83
C ASP A 135 7.29 19.70 -18.70
N ALA A 136 6.92 18.46 -19.05
CA ALA A 136 5.54 18.01 -18.97
C ALA A 136 5.08 17.94 -17.50
N THR A 137 4.06 18.74 -17.17
CA THR A 137 3.43 18.66 -15.86
C THR A 137 2.63 17.38 -15.72
N VAL A 138 2.88 16.62 -14.65
CA VAL A 138 2.11 15.45 -14.26
C VAL A 138 1.31 15.80 -13.01
N ARG A 139 0.05 15.38 -12.96
CA ARG A 139 -0.80 15.48 -11.77
C ARG A 139 -0.74 14.16 -11.02
N LEU A 140 -0.32 14.21 -9.76
CA LEU A 140 -0.27 13.07 -8.86
C LEU A 140 -1.18 13.33 -7.65
N LYS A 141 -2.01 12.35 -7.32
CA LYS A 141 -2.82 12.30 -6.10
C LYS A 141 -2.59 10.97 -5.40
N LEU A 142 -2.21 11.03 -4.14
CA LEU A 142 -1.96 9.91 -3.24
C LEU A 142 -2.72 10.12 -1.92
N ASP A 143 -3.59 9.18 -1.57
CA ASP A 143 -4.14 9.04 -0.23
C ASP A 143 -3.30 7.97 0.49
N LEU A 144 -2.60 8.35 1.54
CA LEU A 144 -1.73 7.47 2.33
C LEU A 144 -2.41 7.03 3.63
N ARG A 145 -3.68 7.39 3.84
CA ARG A 145 -4.46 6.91 5.00
C ARG A 145 -4.79 5.43 4.85
N PRO A 146 -4.93 4.70 5.97
CA PRO A 146 -5.36 3.30 5.94
C PRO A 146 -6.64 3.08 5.11
N PRO A 147 -6.79 1.92 4.44
CA PRO A 147 -7.96 1.62 3.62
C PRO A 147 -9.25 1.40 4.42
N ASP A 148 -9.15 1.25 5.74
CA ASP A 148 -10.22 0.94 6.68
C ASP A 148 -10.71 2.15 7.51
N VAL A 149 -10.35 3.37 7.10
CA VAL A 149 -10.88 4.60 7.70
C VAL A 149 -12.39 4.68 7.47
N ARG A 150 -13.13 5.13 8.50
CA ARG A 150 -14.60 5.19 8.50
C ARG A 150 -15.19 5.95 7.29
N GLU A 151 -14.54 7.03 6.85
CA GLU A 151 -14.94 7.82 5.67
C GLU A 151 -14.91 7.01 4.36
N LYS A 152 -14.07 5.97 4.28
CA LYS A 152 -13.93 5.09 3.11
C LYS A 152 -14.92 3.91 3.14
N ARG A 153 -15.73 3.80 4.20
CA ARG A 153 -16.71 2.73 4.37
C ARG A 153 -17.94 3.03 3.51
N VAL A 154 -18.20 2.15 2.55
CA VAL A 154 -19.32 2.30 1.60
C VAL A 154 -20.56 1.58 2.07
N LYS A 155 -20.41 0.45 2.76
CA LYS A 155 -21.53 -0.36 3.24
C LYS A 155 -21.17 -1.09 4.51
N GLN A 156 -22.13 -1.21 5.41
CA GLN A 156 -22.11 -2.15 6.53
C GLN A 156 -23.30 -3.09 6.36
N ASP A 157 -23.06 -4.39 6.45
CA ASP A 157 -24.06 -5.42 6.18
C ASP A 157 -23.85 -6.66 7.05
N MET A 158 -24.87 -7.49 7.18
CA MET A 158 -24.77 -8.80 7.80
C MET A 158 -24.73 -9.88 6.71
N VAL A 159 -23.57 -10.52 6.54
CA VAL A 159 -23.39 -11.58 5.53
C VAL A 159 -23.37 -12.93 6.24
N GLY A 160 -24.53 -13.59 6.27
CA GLY A 160 -24.75 -14.78 7.12
C GLY A 160 -24.65 -14.39 8.60
N TRP A 161 -23.77 -15.04 9.35
CA TRP A 161 -23.55 -14.77 10.79
C TRP A 161 -22.40 -13.78 11.07
N TRP A 162 -22.01 -12.96 10.08
CA TRP A 162 -20.87 -12.04 10.18
C TRP A 162 -21.29 -10.60 9.95
N ASN A 163 -20.96 -9.74 10.91
CA ASN A 163 -20.99 -8.28 10.71
C ASN A 163 -19.88 -7.92 9.73
N THR A 164 -20.24 -7.30 8.62
CA THR A 164 -19.36 -7.10 7.48
C THR A 164 -19.31 -5.62 7.10
N ASP A 165 -18.12 -5.04 7.16
CA ASP A 165 -17.86 -3.70 6.65
C ASP A 165 -17.15 -3.77 5.29
N PHE A 166 -17.64 -3.00 4.32
CA PHE A 166 -17.05 -2.86 2.99
C PHE A 166 -16.47 -1.46 2.83
N PHE A 167 -15.19 -1.40 2.46
CA PHE A 167 -14.46 -0.17 2.22
C PHE A 167 -14.01 -0.09 0.76
N VAL A 168 -14.02 1.12 0.21
CA VAL A 168 -13.50 1.43 -1.11
C VAL A 168 -12.58 2.63 -0.99
N ASP A 169 -11.31 2.43 -1.33
CA ASP A 169 -10.24 3.39 -1.15
C ASP A 169 -9.62 3.80 -2.49
N PRO A 170 -10.11 4.88 -3.14
CA PRO A 170 -9.52 5.43 -4.35
C PRO A 170 -8.26 6.25 -4.00
N TRP A 171 -7.16 5.54 -3.74
CA TRP A 171 -5.97 6.14 -3.15
C TRP A 171 -4.97 6.69 -4.16
N PHE A 172 -4.96 6.20 -5.41
CA PHE A 172 -3.94 6.58 -6.40
C PHE A 172 -4.57 7.20 -7.65
N THR A 173 -4.05 8.35 -8.09
CA THR A 173 -4.29 8.88 -9.43
C THR A 173 -3.03 9.53 -9.96
N LEU A 174 -2.60 9.12 -11.16
CA LEU A 174 -1.53 9.73 -11.93
C LEU A 174 -2.07 10.11 -13.31
N GLU A 175 -2.00 11.38 -13.66
CA GLU A 175 -2.51 11.95 -14.91
C GLU A 175 -1.42 12.78 -15.57
N GLY A 176 -1.21 12.59 -16.88
CA GLY A 176 -0.17 13.32 -17.60
C GLY A 176 -0.38 13.27 -19.10
N ARG A 177 0.31 14.16 -19.82
CA ARG A 177 0.34 14.15 -21.28
C ARG A 177 1.67 13.63 -21.76
N LEU A 178 1.63 12.55 -22.54
CA LEU A 178 2.81 11.94 -23.15
C LEU A 178 3.29 12.77 -24.34
N ALA A 179 4.54 12.56 -24.77
CA ALA A 179 5.18 13.32 -25.84
C ALA A 179 4.44 13.21 -27.20
N ASP A 180 3.71 12.12 -27.42
CA ASP A 180 2.87 11.92 -28.60
C ASP A 180 1.55 12.74 -28.57
N GLY A 181 1.26 13.42 -27.45
CA GLY A 181 0.06 14.20 -27.21
C GLY A 181 -1.10 13.41 -26.57
N THR A 182 -0.92 12.11 -26.33
CA THR A 182 -1.87 11.22 -25.66
C THR A 182 -2.01 11.60 -24.19
N PHE A 183 -3.23 11.67 -23.69
CA PHE A 183 -3.48 11.89 -22.27
C PHE A 183 -3.57 10.55 -21.55
N LEU A 184 -2.62 10.29 -20.65
CA LEU A 184 -2.52 9.10 -19.83
C LEU A 184 -3.18 9.35 -18.47
N ARG A 185 -3.96 8.38 -18.01
CA ARG A 185 -4.46 8.32 -16.64
C ARG A 185 -4.31 6.90 -16.08
N ILE A 186 -3.57 6.79 -14.98
CA ILE A 186 -3.45 5.59 -14.16
C ILE A 186 -4.19 5.84 -12.85
N HIS A 187 -5.03 4.90 -12.43
CA HIS A 187 -5.88 5.03 -11.26
C HIS A 187 -5.91 3.71 -10.50
N MET A 188 -5.79 3.76 -9.17
CA MET A 188 -5.84 2.56 -8.33
C MET A 188 -6.85 2.71 -7.21
N VAL A 189 -7.64 1.67 -7.00
CA VAL A 189 -8.66 1.58 -5.96
C VAL A 189 -8.47 0.30 -5.17
N GLU A 190 -8.33 0.40 -3.85
CA GLU A 190 -8.38 -0.77 -2.98
C GLU A 190 -9.80 -1.04 -2.52
N ARG A 191 -10.17 -2.31 -2.46
CA ARG A 191 -11.43 -2.77 -1.89
C ARG A 191 -11.12 -3.69 -0.74
N LEU A 192 -11.65 -3.35 0.42
CA LEU A 192 -11.43 -4.10 1.65
C LEU A 192 -12.77 -4.55 2.24
N GLN A 193 -12.82 -5.81 2.65
CA GLN A 193 -13.91 -6.38 3.40
C GLN A 193 -13.40 -6.84 4.77
N LYS A 194 -13.95 -6.25 5.83
CA LYS A 194 -13.74 -6.71 7.20
C LYS A 194 -14.97 -7.46 7.67
N ARG A 195 -14.77 -8.63 8.28
CA ARG A 195 -15.84 -9.43 8.86
C ARG A 195 -15.54 -9.70 10.30
N GLU A 196 -16.52 -9.51 11.17
CA GLU A 196 -16.43 -9.76 12.58
C GLU A 196 -17.61 -10.61 13.05
N ARG A 197 -17.32 -11.54 13.96
CA ARG A 197 -18.33 -12.30 14.69
C ARG A 197 -17.90 -12.43 16.13
N SER A 198 -18.79 -12.09 17.05
CA SER A 198 -18.58 -12.25 18.48
C SER A 198 -19.52 -13.34 19.02
N LYS A 199 -19.02 -14.17 19.93
CA LYS A 199 -19.81 -15.18 20.64
C LYS A 199 -19.49 -15.12 22.12
N THR A 200 -20.51 -15.06 22.96
CA THR A 200 -20.39 -15.11 24.42
C THR A 200 -20.64 -16.54 24.90
N SER A 201 -19.75 -17.09 25.75
CA SER A 201 -19.94 -18.39 26.38
C SER A 201 -20.88 -18.33 27.58
N ALA A 202 -21.34 -19.48 28.07
CA ALA A 202 -22.18 -19.57 29.27
C ALA A 202 -21.51 -18.94 30.52
N SER A 203 -20.17 -18.93 30.57
CA SER A 203 -19.37 -18.24 31.59
C SER A 203 -19.25 -16.72 31.42
N GLY A 204 -19.96 -16.13 30.45
CA GLY A 204 -19.90 -14.69 30.17
C GLY A 204 -18.71 -14.22 29.32
N LYS A 205 -17.74 -15.11 28.99
CA LYS A 205 -16.57 -14.74 28.19
C LYS A 205 -16.95 -14.53 26.72
N THR A 206 -16.71 -13.31 26.22
CA THR A 206 -16.90 -12.98 24.80
C THR A 206 -15.64 -13.29 24.00
N ARG A 207 -15.79 -14.03 22.90
CA ARG A 207 -14.74 -14.30 21.91
C ARG A 207 -15.12 -13.68 20.58
N THR A 208 -14.23 -12.85 20.05
CA THR A 208 -14.39 -12.22 18.74
C THR A 208 -13.49 -12.91 17.72
N LYS A 209 -14.06 -13.25 16.56
CA LYS A 209 -13.33 -13.72 15.39
C LYS A 209 -13.43 -12.68 14.29
N THR A 210 -12.29 -12.31 13.73
CA THR A 210 -12.20 -11.36 12.62
C THR A 210 -11.65 -12.03 11.37
N LYS A 211 -12.13 -11.63 10.19
CA LYS A 211 -11.57 -11.99 8.88
C LYS A 211 -11.40 -10.74 8.03
N ARG A 212 -10.35 -10.75 7.21
CA ARG A 212 -10.04 -9.67 6.26
C ARG A 212 -9.96 -10.26 4.86
N LYS A 213 -10.58 -9.61 3.88
CA LYS A 213 -10.42 -9.92 2.46
C LYS A 213 -10.26 -8.63 1.67
N GLY A 214 -9.12 -8.45 1.02
CA GLY A 214 -8.84 -7.29 0.19
C GLY A 214 -8.50 -7.65 -1.24
N PHE A 215 -8.56 -6.67 -2.14
CA PHE A 215 -7.97 -6.71 -3.46
C PHE A 215 -7.81 -5.28 -4.00
N ALA A 216 -6.90 -5.09 -4.95
CA ALA A 216 -6.73 -3.81 -5.62
C ALA A 216 -7.22 -3.86 -7.07
N ARG A 217 -7.73 -2.72 -7.55
CA ARG A 217 -8.13 -2.51 -8.94
C ARG A 217 -7.25 -1.45 -9.54
N LEU A 218 -6.47 -1.84 -10.55
CA LEU A 218 -5.62 -0.95 -11.32
C LEU A 218 -6.30 -0.66 -12.65
N GLU A 219 -6.45 0.61 -12.99
CA GLU A 219 -7.00 1.06 -14.26
C GLU A 219 -5.97 1.93 -14.98
N VAL A 220 -5.65 1.57 -16.22
CA VAL A 220 -4.80 2.36 -17.11
C VAL A 220 -5.67 2.78 -18.28
N SER A 221 -5.70 4.08 -18.54
CA SER A 221 -6.50 4.65 -19.62
C SER A 221 -5.70 5.67 -20.42
N VAL A 222 -5.91 5.66 -21.72
CA VAL A 222 -5.32 6.60 -22.67
C VAL A 222 -6.44 7.28 -23.44
N ARG A 223 -6.34 8.60 -23.58
CA ARG A 223 -7.22 9.41 -24.40
C ARG A 223 -6.42 9.99 -25.56
N VAL A 224 -6.92 9.77 -26.77
CA VAL A 224 -6.26 10.12 -28.02
C VAL A 224 -7.15 11.03 -28.87
N LYS A 225 -6.54 11.72 -29.83
CA LYS A 225 -7.26 12.48 -30.85
C LYS A 225 -7.90 11.51 -31.86
N PRO A 226 -9.23 11.50 -32.04
CA PRO A 226 -9.93 10.58 -32.94
C PRO A 226 -9.41 10.61 -34.38
N GLU A 227 -9.01 11.79 -34.87
CA GLU A 227 -8.55 12.01 -36.25
C GLU A 227 -7.29 11.20 -36.56
N ARG A 228 -6.48 10.92 -35.53
CA ARG A 228 -5.24 10.14 -35.67
C ARG A 228 -5.49 8.63 -35.64
N TYR A 229 -6.63 8.19 -35.12
CA TYR A 229 -6.96 6.79 -34.89
C TYR A 229 -8.40 6.47 -35.33
N PRO A 230 -8.73 6.59 -36.63
CA PRO A 230 -10.09 6.33 -37.10
C PRO A 230 -10.50 4.86 -36.90
N GLY A 231 -11.75 4.64 -36.50
CA GLY A 231 -12.32 3.31 -36.29
C GLY A 231 -11.82 2.59 -35.03
N LEU A 232 -11.29 3.34 -34.05
CA LEU A 232 -10.75 2.79 -32.81
C LEU A 232 -11.78 1.98 -32.03
N GLU A 233 -13.02 2.47 -31.96
CA GLU A 233 -14.16 1.83 -31.28
C GLU A 233 -14.45 0.40 -31.76
N LYS A 234 -14.11 0.10 -33.02
CA LYS A 234 -14.30 -1.23 -33.63
C LYS A 234 -13.22 -2.24 -33.19
N LEU A 235 -12.20 -1.81 -32.46
CA LEU A 235 -11.05 -2.65 -32.08
C LEU A 235 -11.19 -3.30 -30.70
N LYS A 236 -12.38 -3.29 -30.07
CA LYS A 236 -12.58 -3.86 -28.72
C LYS A 236 -12.11 -5.32 -28.60
N ALA A 237 -12.54 -6.21 -29.49
CA ALA A 237 -12.15 -7.62 -29.45
C ALA A 237 -10.62 -7.79 -29.57
N ARG A 238 -10.01 -7.03 -30.48
CA ARG A 238 -8.56 -7.04 -30.68
C ARG A 238 -7.80 -6.44 -29.49
N ALA A 239 -8.34 -5.41 -28.85
CA ALA A 239 -7.76 -4.83 -27.65
C ALA A 239 -7.75 -5.82 -26.49
N THR A 240 -8.84 -6.57 -26.29
CA THR A 240 -8.88 -7.66 -25.31
C THR A 240 -7.86 -8.74 -25.65
N ALA A 241 -7.79 -9.21 -26.90
CA ALA A 241 -6.85 -10.26 -27.31
C ALA A 241 -5.37 -9.81 -27.26
N ALA A 242 -5.09 -8.53 -27.49
CA ALA A 242 -3.74 -7.97 -27.42
C ALA A 242 -3.29 -7.68 -25.97
N THR A 243 -4.19 -7.78 -25.00
CA THR A 243 -3.86 -7.47 -23.60
C THR A 243 -2.91 -8.52 -23.04
N ARG A 244 -1.73 -8.08 -22.63
CA ARG A 244 -0.76 -8.91 -21.92
C ARG A 244 -0.70 -8.47 -20.47
N LEU A 245 -0.93 -9.40 -19.55
CA LEU A 245 -0.83 -9.18 -18.10
C LEU A 245 0.09 -10.24 -17.48
N PRO A 246 0.67 -9.97 -16.29
CA PRO A 246 1.31 -11.01 -15.49
C PRO A 246 0.33 -12.16 -15.19
N ARG A 247 0.85 -13.39 -15.04
CA ARG A 247 0.04 -14.62 -14.96
C ARG A 247 -1.02 -14.62 -13.85
N ARG A 248 -0.76 -13.93 -12.72
CA ARG A 248 -1.63 -13.88 -11.54
C ARG A 248 -2.64 -12.74 -11.57
N VAL A 249 -2.50 -11.82 -12.52
CA VAL A 249 -3.34 -10.64 -12.61
C VAL A 249 -4.49 -10.91 -13.58
N GLU A 250 -5.71 -10.72 -13.08
CA GLU A 250 -6.93 -10.93 -13.86
C GLU A 250 -7.34 -9.64 -14.57
N LEU A 251 -7.67 -9.73 -15.87
CA LEU A 251 -8.27 -8.64 -16.62
C LEU A 251 -9.77 -8.54 -16.28
N GLU A 252 -10.19 -7.53 -15.54
CA GLU A 252 -11.61 -7.32 -15.22
C GLU A 252 -12.38 -6.69 -16.39
N ARG A 253 -11.77 -5.73 -17.09
CA ARG A 253 -12.49 -4.96 -18.11
C ARG A 253 -11.59 -4.30 -19.15
N THR A 254 -12.01 -4.39 -20.41
CA THR A 254 -11.50 -3.59 -21.52
C THR A 254 -12.59 -2.64 -22.01
N ARG A 255 -12.28 -1.35 -22.13
CA ARG A 255 -13.16 -0.36 -22.77
C ARG A 255 -12.43 0.27 -23.94
N VAL A 256 -13.12 0.37 -25.07
CA VAL A 256 -12.64 1.03 -26.27
C VAL A 256 -13.77 1.92 -26.77
N ALA A 257 -13.43 3.17 -27.01
CA ALA A 257 -14.31 4.22 -27.53
C ALA A 257 -13.57 4.96 -28.65
N VAL A 258 -14.24 5.93 -29.27
CA VAL A 258 -13.70 6.73 -30.38
C VAL A 258 -12.40 7.47 -30.00
N ASP A 259 -12.35 8.03 -28.79
CA ASP A 259 -11.24 8.86 -28.31
C ASP A 259 -10.48 8.24 -27.12
N ARG A 260 -10.84 7.02 -26.69
CA ARG A 260 -10.34 6.45 -25.43
C ARG A 260 -10.18 4.94 -25.47
N LEU A 261 -9.11 4.46 -24.86
CA LEU A 261 -8.99 3.06 -24.43
C LEU A 261 -8.69 2.98 -22.94
N SER A 262 -9.21 1.95 -22.28
CA SER A 262 -8.86 1.66 -20.90
C SER A 262 -8.83 0.16 -20.64
N LEU A 263 -7.85 -0.27 -19.87
CA LEU A 263 -7.78 -1.60 -19.28
C LEU A 263 -7.96 -1.47 -17.77
N ARG A 264 -8.68 -2.42 -17.18
CA ARG A 264 -8.81 -2.57 -15.73
C ARG A 264 -8.44 -3.97 -15.32
N ALA A 265 -7.52 -4.09 -14.38
CA ALA A 265 -7.00 -5.33 -13.86
C ALA A 265 -7.23 -5.44 -12.35
N ARG A 266 -7.37 -6.67 -11.86
CA ARG A 266 -7.50 -7.03 -10.45
C ARG A 266 -6.18 -7.60 -9.94
N LEU A 267 -5.69 -7.04 -8.84
CA LEU A 267 -4.52 -7.49 -8.10
C LEU A 267 -4.95 -7.98 -6.71
N SER A 268 -4.18 -8.90 -6.12
CA SER A 268 -4.36 -9.35 -4.73
C SER A 268 -4.15 -8.23 -3.70
N ASP A 269 -4.55 -8.44 -2.43
CA ASP A 269 -4.33 -7.47 -1.32
C ASP A 269 -2.83 -7.29 -0.99
N GLU A 270 -2.01 -8.28 -1.35
CA GLU A 270 -0.58 -8.36 -1.04
C GLU A 270 0.31 -7.90 -2.19
N TRP A 271 -0.25 -7.15 -3.13
CA TRP A 271 0.51 -6.52 -4.22
C TRP A 271 1.69 -5.69 -3.69
N VAL A 272 2.73 -5.51 -4.51
CA VAL A 272 3.89 -4.67 -4.21
C VAL A 272 4.15 -3.68 -5.35
N ALA A 273 4.77 -2.54 -5.03
CA ALA A 273 5.16 -1.55 -6.03
C ALA A 273 6.17 -2.15 -7.03
N ARG A 274 7.23 -2.75 -6.49
CA ARG A 274 8.25 -3.53 -7.19
C ARG A 274 8.71 -4.63 -6.22
N PRO A 275 8.88 -5.88 -6.65
CA PRO A 275 9.47 -6.91 -5.79
C PRO A 275 10.92 -6.52 -5.47
N GLU A 276 11.28 -6.51 -4.19
CA GLU A 276 12.58 -6.04 -3.68
C GLU A 276 13.75 -6.95 -4.08
N LYS A 277 13.46 -8.21 -4.42
CA LYS A 277 14.43 -9.20 -4.89
C LYS A 277 13.81 -10.00 -6.02
N ALA A 278 14.47 -10.05 -7.17
CA ALA A 278 14.19 -11.09 -8.16
C ALA A 278 14.41 -12.42 -7.46
N LEU A 279 13.44 -13.30 -7.56
CA LEU A 279 13.39 -14.55 -6.80
C LEU A 279 14.32 -15.61 -7.43
N ASP A 280 15.54 -15.18 -7.76
CA ASP A 280 16.65 -15.98 -8.26
C ASP A 280 17.57 -16.38 -7.10
N ASP A 281 16.98 -16.70 -5.95
CA ASP A 281 17.69 -17.42 -4.89
C ASP A 281 17.62 -18.91 -5.23
N PRO A 282 18.69 -19.53 -5.75
CA PRO A 282 18.65 -20.91 -6.25
C PRO A 282 18.28 -21.91 -5.16
N GLU A 283 18.46 -21.56 -3.88
CA GLU A 283 18.25 -22.42 -2.72
C GLU A 283 16.81 -22.46 -2.20
N ALA A 284 15.93 -21.52 -2.61
CA ALA A 284 14.54 -21.53 -2.16
C ALA A 284 13.76 -22.68 -2.82
N PRO A 285 13.07 -23.58 -2.10
CA PRO A 285 12.20 -24.58 -2.71
C PRO A 285 11.13 -23.95 -3.61
N ALA A 286 10.87 -24.53 -4.78
CA ALA A 286 9.98 -23.97 -5.81
C ALA A 286 8.57 -23.62 -5.30
N PHE A 287 8.07 -24.34 -4.29
CA PHE A 287 6.75 -24.06 -3.69
C PHE A 287 6.74 -22.76 -2.87
N TRP A 288 7.83 -22.45 -2.15
CA TRP A 288 7.98 -21.18 -1.44
C TRP A 288 8.13 -20.02 -2.44
N ARG A 289 8.76 -20.27 -3.60
CA ARG A 289 8.90 -19.27 -4.65
C ARG A 289 7.55 -18.76 -5.16
N GLN A 290 6.65 -19.69 -5.50
CA GLN A 290 5.30 -19.33 -5.97
C GLN A 290 4.44 -18.70 -4.86
N ALA A 291 4.59 -19.14 -3.61
CA ALA A 291 3.87 -18.58 -2.48
C ALA A 291 4.31 -17.14 -2.14
N LEU A 292 5.59 -16.81 -2.38
CA LEU A 292 6.18 -15.49 -2.12
C LEU A 292 6.07 -14.51 -3.30
N GLU A 293 5.70 -14.98 -4.50
CA GLU A 293 5.45 -14.12 -5.64
C GLU A 293 4.27 -13.18 -5.36
N LYS A 294 4.56 -11.91 -5.10
CA LYS A 294 3.56 -10.85 -4.94
C LYS A 294 3.23 -10.23 -6.29
N ASP A 295 2.00 -9.76 -6.46
CA ASP A 295 1.61 -9.08 -7.71
C ASP A 295 2.37 -7.75 -7.85
N ASP A 296 3.19 -7.63 -8.89
CA ASP A 296 3.93 -6.40 -9.21
C ASP A 296 3.00 -5.39 -9.90
N ALA A 297 2.54 -4.40 -9.13
CA ALA A 297 1.63 -3.37 -9.61
C ALA A 297 2.28 -2.48 -10.68
N SER A 298 3.58 -2.15 -10.55
CA SER A 298 4.27 -1.33 -11.55
C SER A 298 4.38 -2.04 -12.89
N ARG A 299 4.80 -3.31 -12.90
CA ARG A 299 4.89 -4.14 -14.11
C ARG A 299 3.53 -4.32 -14.74
N THR A 300 2.50 -4.54 -13.93
CA THR A 300 1.11 -4.64 -14.41
C THR A 300 0.68 -3.36 -15.14
N ALA A 301 0.86 -2.18 -14.53
CA ALA A 301 0.55 -0.90 -15.16
C ALA A 301 1.32 -0.69 -16.46
N THR A 302 2.63 -0.99 -16.49
CA THR A 302 3.46 -0.86 -17.69
C THR A 302 2.98 -1.82 -18.79
N MET A 303 2.69 -3.08 -18.49
CA MET A 303 2.21 -4.04 -19.48
C MET A 303 0.83 -3.66 -20.03
N MET A 304 -0.07 -3.14 -19.18
CA MET A 304 -1.35 -2.58 -19.61
C MET A 304 -1.14 -1.40 -20.57
N LEU A 305 -0.26 -0.46 -20.22
CA LEU A 305 0.05 0.69 -21.07
C LEU A 305 0.61 0.25 -22.44
N LEU A 306 1.59 -0.64 -22.45
CA LEU A 306 2.15 -1.19 -23.68
C LEU A 306 1.10 -1.91 -24.53
N SER A 307 0.19 -2.67 -23.90
CA SER A 307 -0.93 -3.32 -24.59
C SER A 307 -1.85 -2.30 -25.26
N LEU A 308 -2.17 -1.19 -24.59
CA LEU A 308 -2.94 -0.09 -25.18
C LEU A 308 -2.21 0.54 -26.38
N TYR A 309 -0.90 0.76 -26.27
CA TYR A 309 -0.07 1.29 -27.35
C TYR A 309 0.03 0.35 -28.56
N GLN A 310 0.04 -0.97 -28.34
CA GLN A 310 -0.02 -1.94 -29.44
C GLN A 310 -1.31 -1.80 -30.26
N VAL A 311 -2.45 -1.60 -29.59
CA VAL A 311 -3.75 -1.38 -30.24
C VAL A 311 -3.75 -0.05 -31.01
N LEU A 312 -3.26 1.02 -30.39
CA LEU A 312 -3.13 2.34 -31.04
C LEU A 312 -2.22 2.27 -32.28
N GLY A 313 -1.07 1.60 -32.17
CA GLY A 313 -0.15 1.38 -33.29
C GLY A 313 -0.80 0.61 -34.44
N TYR A 314 -1.60 -0.41 -34.13
CA TYR A 314 -2.39 -1.14 -35.12
C TYR A 314 -3.43 -0.26 -35.81
N ALA A 315 -4.22 0.50 -35.05
CA ALA A 315 -5.23 1.41 -35.58
C ALA A 315 -4.61 2.43 -36.56
N ARG A 316 -3.48 3.02 -36.18
CA ARG A 316 -2.74 3.98 -37.02
C ARG A 316 -2.21 3.35 -38.31
N ARG A 317 -1.67 2.12 -38.26
CA ARG A 317 -1.21 1.41 -39.46
C ARG A 317 -2.35 1.09 -40.42
N ARG A 318 -3.49 0.62 -39.89
CA ARG A 318 -4.69 0.33 -40.69
C ARG A 318 -5.22 1.58 -41.40
N ALA A 319 -5.30 2.70 -40.69
CA ALA A 319 -5.74 3.98 -41.26
C ALA A 319 -4.85 4.42 -42.44
N ARG A 320 -3.52 4.31 -42.28
CA ARG A 320 -2.56 4.60 -43.36
C ARG A 320 -2.74 3.70 -44.58
N GLN A 321 -2.98 2.40 -44.37
CA GLN A 321 -3.21 1.45 -45.46
C GLN A 321 -4.52 1.74 -46.21
N GLN A 322 -5.59 2.10 -45.49
CA GLN A 322 -6.86 2.48 -46.09
C GLN A 322 -6.74 3.77 -46.92
N ALA A 323 -6.05 4.79 -46.38
CA ALA A 323 -5.78 6.02 -47.12
C ALA A 323 -4.94 5.79 -48.38
N ALA A 324 -3.96 4.88 -48.33
CA ALA A 324 -3.14 4.54 -49.49
C ALA A 324 -3.93 3.79 -50.58
N ARG A 325 -4.89 2.94 -50.20
CA ARG A 325 -5.78 2.24 -51.16
C ARG A 325 -6.74 3.20 -51.84
N GLY A 326 -7.40 4.07 -51.08
CA GLY A 326 -8.33 5.06 -51.65
C GLY A 326 -7.68 5.99 -52.67
N ARG A 327 -6.39 6.35 -52.49
CA ARG A 327 -5.63 7.14 -53.48
C ARG A 327 -5.31 6.38 -54.77
N ARG A 328 -5.24 5.05 -54.73
CA ARG A 328 -4.98 4.23 -55.93
C ARG A 328 -6.24 3.99 -56.75
N GLU A 329 -7.41 4.04 -56.12
CA GLU A 329 -8.71 3.88 -56.79
C GLU A 329 -9.23 5.20 -57.39
N SER A 330 -8.65 6.34 -57.00
CA SER A 330 -9.03 7.69 -57.47
C SER A 330 -8.14 8.23 -58.61
N VAL A 331 -7.18 7.45 -59.09
CA VAL A 331 -6.26 7.79 -60.21
C VAL A 331 -6.58 6.87 -61.37
#